data_AF-A0AAN6WG41-F1
#
_entry.id   AF-A0AAN6WG41-F1
#
_cell.length_a   1.000
_cell.length_b   1.000
_cell.length_c   1.000
_cell.angle_alpha   90.00
_cell.angle_beta   90.00
_cell.angle_gamma   90.00
#
_symmetry.space_group_name_H-M   'P 1'
#
loop_
_entity.id
_entity.type
_entity.pdbx_description
1 polymer ?
#
loop_
_entity_poly.entity_id
_entity_poly.type
_entity_poly.pdbx_seq_one_letter_code
_entity_poly.pdbx_strand_id
1 'polypeptide(L)'
;MPPATTKIDTCGIVSLDPSNPIQQEIRPLISDILRTKYCVQGSVFLVEAIDYISVNKGSKTVRLLLGDGELAIQGFVRGSMHWVVEGEKVFEGGYVRLNRFELAEVAGREGGGRERLLVVGDLRTVGWNAKYLEVLRGEGREVKD
;
A
#
# COMPACT_ATOMS: atom_id res chain seq x y z
N MET A 1 -39.85 -2.56 -7.85
CA MET A 1 -39.13 -3.26 -6.77
C MET A 1 -37.69 -2.77 -6.82
N PRO A 2 -37.24 -1.93 -5.88
CA PRO A 2 -35.84 -1.51 -5.87
C PRO A 2 -34.96 -2.73 -5.54
N PRO A 3 -33.78 -2.87 -6.15
CA PRO A 3 -32.90 -4.00 -5.90
C PRO A 3 -32.44 -3.97 -4.44
N ALA A 4 -32.27 -5.17 -3.88
CA ALA A 4 -31.95 -5.44 -2.50
C ALA A 4 -30.79 -4.57 -1.99
N THR A 5 -31.01 -3.97 -0.83
CA THR A 5 -30.02 -3.29 0.01
C THR A 5 -28.68 -4.02 -0.04
N THR A 6 -27.71 -3.40 -0.70
CA THR A 6 -26.29 -3.73 -0.58
C THR A 6 -25.97 -3.69 0.91
N LYS A 7 -25.65 -4.85 1.50
CA LYS A 7 -25.10 -4.90 2.84
C LYS A 7 -23.89 -3.97 2.84
N ILE A 8 -23.98 -2.89 3.59
CA ILE A 8 -22.87 -1.99 3.83
C ILE A 8 -21.90 -2.81 4.68
N ASP A 9 -20.82 -3.28 4.06
CA ASP A 9 -19.76 -4.03 4.72
C ASP A 9 -19.16 -3.17 5.85
N THR A 10 -19.14 -3.74 7.05
CA THR A 10 -18.76 -3.10 8.31
C THR A 10 -17.30 -2.60 8.37
N CYS A 11 -16.49 -2.88 7.34
CA CYS A 11 -15.04 -2.62 7.30
C CYS A 11 -14.65 -1.23 6.75
N GLY A 12 -15.58 -0.44 6.19
CA GLY A 12 -15.26 0.88 5.63
C GLY A 12 -14.39 0.84 4.36
N ILE A 13 -14.16 -0.35 3.80
CA ILE A 13 -13.39 -0.55 2.57
C ILE A 13 -14.32 -0.30 1.37
N VAL A 14 -13.84 0.50 0.42
CA VAL A 14 -14.51 0.80 -0.83
C VAL A 14 -13.69 0.18 -1.97
N SER A 15 -14.34 -0.63 -2.81
CA SER A 15 -13.73 -1.22 -4.00
C SER A 15 -13.94 -0.35 -5.23
N LEU A 16 -12.92 -0.20 -6.07
CA LEU A 16 -13.05 0.49 -7.36
C LEU A 16 -13.92 -0.28 -8.36
N ASP A 17 -13.91 -1.61 -8.28
CA ASP A 17 -14.81 -2.48 -9.03
C ASP A 17 -15.84 -3.11 -8.08
N PRO A 18 -17.10 -2.62 -8.08
CA PRO A 18 -18.15 -3.19 -7.24
C PRO A 18 -18.51 -4.63 -7.60
N SER A 19 -18.21 -5.06 -8.84
CA SER A 19 -18.51 -6.42 -9.30
C SER A 19 -17.47 -7.44 -8.81
N ASN A 20 -16.28 -6.97 -8.47
CA ASN A 20 -15.20 -7.77 -7.88
C ASN A 20 -14.62 -7.08 -6.64
N PRO A 21 -15.31 -7.17 -5.48
CA PRO A 21 -14.90 -6.51 -4.25
C PRO A 21 -13.58 -7.04 -3.70
N ILE A 22 -12.70 -6.15 -3.25
CA ILE A 22 -11.35 -6.51 -2.76
C ILE A 22 -11.34 -7.06 -1.33
N GLN A 23 -12.46 -6.97 -0.60
CA GLN A 23 -12.55 -7.38 0.82
C GLN A 23 -12.11 -8.84 1.04
N GLN A 24 -12.33 -9.72 0.05
CA GLN A 24 -11.95 -11.14 0.13
C GLN A 24 -10.49 -11.42 -0.28
N GLU A 25 -9.85 -10.43 -0.92
CA GLU A 25 -8.47 -10.50 -1.39
C GLU A 25 -7.47 -9.97 -0.34
N ILE A 26 -7.93 -9.08 0.56
CA ILE A 26 -7.10 -8.55 1.65
C ILE A 26 -6.89 -9.65 2.68
N ARG A 27 -5.64 -10.11 2.80
CA ARG A 27 -5.23 -11.16 3.74
C ARG A 27 -3.84 -10.84 4.27
N PRO A 28 -3.55 -11.10 5.55
CA PRO A 28 -2.20 -11.02 6.06
C PRO A 28 -1.27 -11.96 5.29
N LEU A 29 -0.17 -11.43 4.75
CA LEU A 29 0.79 -12.20 3.95
C LEU A 29 2.25 -11.76 4.14
N ILE A 30 2.51 -10.62 4.78
CA ILE A 30 3.87 -10.08 4.95
C ILE A 30 4.71 -11.03 5.79
N SER A 31 4.16 -11.60 6.87
CA SER A 31 4.85 -12.61 7.67
C SER A 31 5.26 -13.83 6.84
N ASP A 32 4.38 -14.27 5.95
CA ASP A 32 4.63 -15.40 5.05
C ASP A 32 5.67 -15.06 3.97
N ILE A 33 5.60 -13.86 3.39
CA ILE A 33 6.63 -13.36 2.46
C ILE A 33 7.99 -13.32 3.16
N LEU A 34 8.06 -12.78 4.37
CA LEU A 34 9.31 -12.67 5.11
C LEU A 34 9.88 -14.05 5.49
N ARG A 35 9.03 -15.02 5.82
CA ARG A 35 9.44 -16.38 6.16
C ARG A 35 9.88 -17.19 4.94
N THR A 36 9.11 -17.13 3.86
CA THR A 36 9.27 -18.01 2.68
C THR A 36 10.04 -17.37 1.53
N LYS A 37 10.17 -16.04 1.55
CA LYS A 37 10.66 -15.22 0.43
C LYS A 37 9.80 -15.29 -0.83
N TYR A 38 8.61 -15.90 -0.74
CA TYR A 38 7.70 -16.05 -1.87
C TYR A 38 6.74 -14.86 -1.97
N CYS A 39 6.74 -14.18 -3.11
CA CYS A 39 5.85 -13.05 -3.39
C CYS A 39 4.67 -13.52 -4.25
N VAL A 40 3.48 -13.57 -3.67
CA VAL A 40 2.23 -13.90 -4.38
C VAL A 40 1.85 -12.70 -5.25
N GLN A 41 2.02 -12.82 -6.57
CA GLN A 41 1.64 -11.75 -7.50
C GLN A 41 0.13 -11.53 -7.49
N GLY A 42 -0.30 -10.27 -7.61
CA GLY A 42 -1.69 -9.87 -7.47
C GLY A 42 -2.14 -9.67 -6.02
N SER A 43 -1.23 -9.71 -5.04
CA SER A 43 -1.55 -9.41 -3.65
C SER A 43 -1.93 -7.95 -3.45
N VAL A 44 -2.86 -7.71 -2.52
CA VAL A 44 -3.40 -6.39 -2.20
C VAL A 44 -2.84 -5.91 -0.87
N PHE A 45 -2.34 -4.68 -0.85
CA PHE A 45 -1.77 -4.02 0.34
C PHE A 45 -2.42 -2.66 0.53
N LEU A 46 -2.55 -2.23 1.79
CA LEU A 46 -2.88 -0.85 2.16
C LEU A 46 -1.63 0.01 2.00
N VAL A 47 -1.75 1.19 1.41
CA VAL A 47 -0.70 2.20 1.41
C VAL A 47 -0.83 3.02 2.69
N GLU A 48 0.11 2.86 3.60
CA GLU A 48 0.11 3.57 4.89
C GLU A 48 0.92 4.87 4.85
N ALA A 49 1.95 4.94 4.00
CA ALA A 49 2.76 6.15 3.83
C ALA A 49 3.40 6.21 2.45
N ILE A 50 3.62 7.43 1.93
CA ILE A 50 4.34 7.67 0.68
C ILE A 50 5.49 8.66 0.93
N ASP A 51 6.72 8.19 0.75
CA ASP A 51 7.93 9.01 0.89
C ASP A 51 8.64 9.21 -0.45
N TYR A 52 9.08 10.44 -0.72
CA TYR A 52 9.93 10.78 -1.85
C TYR A 52 11.38 11.00 -1.37
N ILE A 53 12.23 10.01 -1.62
CA ILE A 53 13.62 10.03 -1.16
C ILE A 53 14.51 10.53 -2.29
N SER A 54 15.26 11.61 -2.05
CA SER A 54 16.29 12.06 -3.00
C SER A 54 17.49 11.11 -2.97
N VAL A 55 17.84 10.53 -4.12
CA VAL A 55 18.96 9.59 -4.23
C VAL A 55 20.22 10.37 -4.65
N ASN A 56 20.14 11.13 -5.75
CA ASN A 56 21.24 11.98 -6.25
C ASN A 56 20.69 13.38 -6.65
N LYS A 57 21.57 14.29 -7.13
CA LYS A 57 21.16 15.56 -7.73
C LYS A 57 20.24 15.32 -8.94
N GLY A 58 18.92 15.42 -8.71
CA GLY A 58 17.89 15.32 -9.73
C GLY A 58 17.12 13.99 -9.79
N SER A 59 17.54 12.95 -9.07
CA SER A 59 16.79 11.69 -9.00
C SER A 59 16.09 11.52 -7.66
N LYS A 60 14.79 11.22 -7.73
CA LYS A 60 13.96 10.82 -6.59
C LYS A 60 13.62 9.35 -6.73
N THR A 61 13.42 8.68 -5.61
CA THR A 61 12.79 7.37 -5.56
C THR A 61 11.57 7.45 -4.67
N VAL A 62 10.56 6.65 -5.00
CA VAL A 62 9.33 6.56 -4.23
C VAL A 62 9.41 5.33 -3.34
N ARG A 63 9.28 5.55 -2.03
CA ARG A 63 9.13 4.51 -1.03
C ARG A 63 7.69 4.52 -0.52
N LEU A 64 7.06 3.36 -0.53
CA LEU A 64 5.76 3.11 0.05
C LEU A 64 5.95 2.36 1.36
N LEU A 65 5.11 2.65 2.35
CA LEU A 65 4.85 1.75 3.46
C LEU A 65 3.58 0.95 3.14
N LEU A 66 3.70 -0.38 3.06
CA LEU A 66 2.64 -1.27 2.62
C LEU A 66 2.19 -2.17 3.76
N GLY A 67 0.93 -2.03 4.17
CA GLY A 67 0.29 -2.82 5.22
C GLY A 67 -0.56 -3.97 4.68
N ASP A 68 -0.61 -5.08 5.40
CA ASP A 68 -1.56 -6.19 5.15
C ASP A 68 -2.66 -6.31 6.21
N GLY A 69 -2.71 -5.35 7.15
CA GLY A 69 -3.62 -5.33 8.29
C GLY A 69 -3.03 -5.92 9.58
N GLU A 70 -1.87 -6.59 9.52
CA GLU A 70 -1.15 -7.10 10.69
C GLU A 70 0.27 -6.55 10.78
N LEU A 71 0.97 -6.49 9.65
CA LEU A 71 2.32 -5.98 9.52
C LEU A 71 2.39 -4.91 8.42
N ALA A 72 3.47 -4.13 8.46
CA ALA A 72 3.83 -3.21 7.39
C ALA A 72 5.24 -3.53 6.88
N ILE A 73 5.46 -3.35 5.59
CA ILE A 73 6.75 -3.55 4.92
C ILE A 73 7.05 -2.39 3.98
N GLN A 74 8.33 -2.00 3.90
CA GLN A 74 8.76 -1.00 2.93
C GLN A 74 8.72 -1.55 1.51
N GLY A 75 8.25 -0.74 0.57
CA GLY A 75 8.24 -1.03 -0.86
C GLY A 75 8.89 0.09 -1.67
N PHE A 76 9.96 -0.20 -2.42
CA PHE A 76 10.57 0.75 -3.34
C PHE A 76 10.01 0.57 -4.74
N VAL A 77 9.45 1.63 -5.30
CA VAL A 77 8.87 1.63 -6.64
C VAL A 77 9.98 1.78 -7.67
N ARG A 78 10.04 0.88 -8.65
CA ARG A 78 10.98 0.99 -9.79
C ARG A 78 10.74 2.30 -10.55
N GLY A 79 11.81 2.91 -11.07
CA GLY A 79 11.76 4.21 -11.76
C GLY A 79 10.72 4.28 -12.89
N SER A 80 10.53 3.17 -13.63
CA SER A 80 9.51 3.07 -14.70
C SER A 80 8.06 3.20 -14.20
N MET A 81 7.84 3.12 -12.89
CA MET A 81 6.54 3.19 -12.23
C MET A 81 6.35 4.46 -11.38
N HIS A 82 7.35 5.33 -11.27
CA HIS A 82 7.25 6.57 -10.47
C HIS A 82 6.07 7.43 -10.91
N TRP A 83 5.82 7.52 -12.23
CA TRP A 83 4.70 8.27 -12.80
C TRP A 83 3.33 7.84 -12.30
N VAL A 84 3.14 6.56 -11.91
CA VAL A 84 1.87 6.08 -11.37
C VAL A 84 1.61 6.67 -10.00
N VAL A 85 2.65 6.80 -9.18
CA VAL A 85 2.54 7.39 -7.85
C VAL A 85 2.49 8.91 -7.92
N GLU A 86 3.34 9.52 -8.75
CA GLU A 86 3.39 10.98 -8.94
C GLU A 86 2.11 11.55 -9.58
N GLY A 87 1.41 10.76 -10.39
CA GLY A 87 0.13 11.13 -10.98
C GLY A 87 -1.08 11.01 -10.04
N GLU A 88 -0.86 10.97 -8.72
CA GLU A 88 -1.88 10.84 -7.66
C GLU A 88 -2.78 9.60 -7.77
N LYS A 89 -2.40 8.59 -8.57
CA LYS A 89 -3.19 7.36 -8.68
C LYS A 89 -3.03 6.48 -7.45
N VAL A 90 -2.02 6.75 -6.62
CA VAL A 90 -1.67 6.04 -5.40
C VAL A 90 -1.62 7.07 -4.28
N PHE A 91 -2.26 6.77 -3.16
CA PHE A 91 -2.41 7.69 -2.04
C PHE A 91 -2.52 6.91 -0.74
N GLU A 92 -2.18 7.55 0.38
CA GLU A 92 -2.32 6.97 1.72
C GLU A 92 -3.77 6.65 2.03
N GLY A 93 -4.03 5.46 2.59
CA GLY A 93 -5.37 4.90 2.75
C GLY A 93 -5.93 4.20 1.50
N GLY A 94 -5.21 4.24 0.37
CA GLY A 94 -5.53 3.48 -0.83
C GLY A 94 -5.09 2.02 -0.71
N TYR A 95 -5.87 1.10 -1.28
CA TYR A 95 -5.45 -0.28 -1.49
C TYR A 95 -4.83 -0.43 -2.87
N VAL A 96 -3.63 -0.99 -2.94
CA VAL A 96 -2.92 -1.27 -4.18
C VAL A 96 -2.75 -2.77 -4.39
N ARG A 97 -2.98 -3.23 -5.62
CA ARG A 97 -2.63 -4.57 -6.07
C ARG A 97 -1.26 -4.56 -6.73
N LEU A 98 -0.33 -5.37 -6.24
CA LEU A 98 1.00 -5.52 -6.81
C LEU A 98 1.03 -6.73 -7.77
N ASN A 99 1.06 -6.50 -9.09
CA ASN A 99 1.11 -7.61 -10.06
C ASN A 99 2.54 -8.06 -10.38
N ARG A 100 3.54 -7.26 -10.00
CA ARG A 100 4.97 -7.59 -10.14
C ARG A 100 5.75 -6.97 -9.00
N PHE A 101 6.21 -7.80 -8.07
CA PHE A 101 7.10 -7.39 -6.99
C PHE A 101 7.94 -8.55 -6.49
N GLU A 102 9.07 -8.21 -5.86
CA GLU A 102 10.07 -9.15 -5.37
C GLU A 102 10.56 -8.72 -3.99
N LEU A 103 10.98 -9.68 -3.15
CA LEU A 103 11.60 -9.40 -1.86
C LEU A 103 13.12 -9.19 -2.05
N ALA A 104 13.64 -8.06 -1.61
CA ALA A 104 15.06 -7.76 -1.59
C ALA A 104 15.59 -7.73 -0.14
N GLU A 105 16.85 -8.15 0.03
CA GLU A 105 17.61 -7.97 1.27
C GLU A 105 18.65 -6.86 1.03
N VAL A 106 18.62 -5.80 1.84
CA VAL A 106 19.61 -4.71 1.81
C VAL A 106 20.37 -4.62 3.12
N ALA A 107 21.55 -4.01 3.10
CA ALA A 107 22.27 -3.72 4.33
C ALA A 107 21.45 -2.72 5.16
N GLY A 108 21.14 -3.08 6.41
CA GLY A 108 20.43 -2.20 7.34
C GLY A 108 21.27 -0.97 7.67
N ARG A 109 20.59 0.15 7.89
CA ARG A 109 21.24 1.45 8.17
C ARG A 109 21.94 1.51 9.53
N GLU A 110 21.53 0.68 10.49
CA GLU A 110 22.11 0.64 11.84
C GLU A 110 22.55 -0.79 12.18
N GLY A 111 23.85 -1.01 12.37
CA GLY A 111 24.36 -2.17 13.11
C GLY A 111 24.42 -3.53 12.38
N GLY A 112 24.63 -3.57 11.06
CA GLY A 112 25.04 -4.80 10.35
C GLY A 112 23.96 -5.85 10.11
N GLY A 113 22.71 -5.58 10.48
CA GLY A 113 21.55 -6.41 10.12
C GLY A 113 21.19 -6.31 8.63
N ARG A 114 20.43 -7.27 8.11
CA ARG A 114 19.81 -7.17 6.76
C ARG A 114 18.37 -6.70 6.91
N GLU A 115 18.01 -5.64 6.21
CA GLU A 115 16.63 -5.17 6.10
C GLU A 115 15.98 -5.80 4.87
N ARG A 116 14.70 -6.19 5.00
CA ARG A 116 13.92 -6.79 3.93
C ARG A 116 12.88 -5.81 3.45
N LEU A 117 12.85 -5.58 2.14
CA LEU A 117 11.94 -4.65 1.49
C LEU A 117 11.37 -5.26 0.20
N LEU A 118 10.25 -4.75 -0.26
CA LEU A 118 9.68 -5.10 -1.56
C LEU A 118 10.25 -4.18 -2.65
N VAL A 119 10.61 -4.74 -3.79
CA VAL A 119 10.88 -3.99 -5.02
C VAL A 119 9.64 -4.09 -5.90
N VAL A 120 8.94 -2.97 -6.07
CA VAL A 120 7.65 -2.91 -6.76
C VAL A 120 7.86 -2.55 -8.22
N GLY A 121 7.56 -3.50 -9.11
CA GLY A 121 7.70 -3.38 -10.56
C GLY A 121 6.39 -3.20 -11.32
N ASP A 122 5.24 -3.43 -10.69
CA ASP A 122 3.92 -3.08 -11.21
C ASP A 122 2.89 -3.01 -10.08
N LEU A 123 2.07 -1.97 -10.09
CA LEU A 123 1.04 -1.74 -9.08
C LEU A 123 -0.14 -0.94 -9.65
N ARG A 124 -1.32 -1.15 -9.08
CA ARG A 124 -2.51 -0.33 -9.37
C ARG A 124 -3.40 -0.18 -8.14
N THR A 125 -4.04 0.96 -8.00
CA THR A 125 -5.06 1.16 -6.97
C THR A 125 -6.31 0.37 -7.32
N VAL A 126 -6.92 -0.26 -6.30
CA VAL A 126 -8.07 -1.17 -6.44
C VAL A 126 -9.21 -0.84 -5.49
N GLY A 127 -8.98 0.11 -4.57
CA GLY A 127 -9.95 0.55 -3.59
C GLY A 127 -9.30 1.46 -2.57
N TRP A 128 -10.00 1.78 -1.49
CA TRP A 128 -9.50 2.55 -0.37
C TRP A 128 -10.23 2.21 0.92
N ASN A 129 -9.67 2.60 2.05
CA ASN A 129 -10.33 2.52 3.35
C ASN A 129 -10.91 3.89 3.73
N ALA A 130 -12.24 4.04 3.67
CA ALA A 130 -12.92 5.29 3.96
C ALA A 130 -12.69 5.78 5.40
N LYS A 131 -12.68 4.87 6.38
CA LYS A 131 -12.42 5.21 7.78
C LYS A 131 -10.97 5.68 7.99
N TYR A 132 -10.02 5.04 7.32
CA TYR A 132 -8.62 5.46 7.35
C TYR A 132 -8.48 6.90 6.81
N LEU A 133 -9.15 7.20 5.69
CA LEU A 133 -9.17 8.55 5.13
C LEU A 133 -9.86 9.57 6.05
N GLU A 134 -10.91 9.18 6.78
CA GLU A 134 -11.54 10.04 7.79
C GLU A 134 -10.56 10.41 8.90
N VAL A 135 -9.79 9.44 9.41
CA VAL A 135 -8.75 9.67 10.43
C VAL A 135 -7.66 10.59 9.89
N LEU A 136 -7.09 10.29 8.71
CA LEU A 136 -6.06 11.13 8.10
C LEU A 136 -6.54 12.58 7.88
N ARG A 137 -7.81 12.78 7.53
CA ARG A 137 -8.41 14.12 7.36
C ARG A 137 -8.73 14.80 8.69
N GLY A 138 -8.92 14.02 9.76
CA GLY A 138 -9.27 14.47 11.10
C GLY A 138 -8.08 14.92 11.94
N GLU A 139 -6.87 14.39 11.69
CA GLU A 139 -5.62 14.74 12.40
C GLU A 139 -5.02 16.10 11.98
N GLY A 140 -5.87 17.12 11.82
CA GLY A 140 -5.48 18.50 11.46
C GLY A 140 -6.33 19.59 12.10
N ARG A 141 -7.14 19.28 13.13
CA ARG A 141 -7.88 20.29 13.90
C ARG A 141 -7.63 20.14 15.40
N GLU A 142 -6.43 20.52 15.84
CA GLU A 142 -6.36 21.21 17.13
C GLU A 142 -7.05 22.56 16.94
N VAL A 143 -8.32 22.64 17.34
CA VAL A 143 -8.94 23.94 17.64
C VAL A 143 -8.23 24.43 18.89
N LYS A 144 -7.29 25.36 18.72
CA LYS A 144 -6.85 26.19 19.82
C LYS A 144 -8.02 27.13 20.15
N ASP A 145 -8.67 26.86 21.28
CA ASP A 145 -9.47 27.85 22.00
C ASP A 145 -8.56 28.97 22.54
#